data_AF-A0A844Q8V3-F1
#
_entry.id   AF-A0A844Q8V3-F1
#
_cell.length_a   1.000
_cell.length_b   1.000
_cell.length_c   1.000
_cell.angle_alpha   90.00
_cell.angle_beta   90.00
_cell.angle_gamma   90.00
#
_symmetry.space_group_name_H-M   'P 1'
#
loop_
_entity.id
_entity.type
_entity.pdbx_description
1 polymer ?
#
loop_
_entity_poly.entity_id
_entity_poly.type
_entity_poly.pdbx_seq_one_letter_code
_entity_poly.pdbx_strand_id
1 'polypeptide(L)'
;MTNKRSVEWAKQFVTLGGVALSAHDAPLFESYARGDMSLRDVRTSLMKRYEATERVLLDEAKRDPYVVEGSDVLRNRFGVTDEATLASIEAAYGVLTLLEARQVSFLLTKDGVYDVHRALFQDVYDWAGEPRLRNVYKAERVLGGMSVDYADVTVVDEALDRAVRRLIVDPWRETTRRARIETFARAFVDVWTVHPFREGNTRTLTFFAYRVAASHGVTIDARLLTRRPVHFREALVVASLGEYAERGPVEALLDEAWFEADSYLNES
;
A
#
# COMPACT_ATOMS: atom_id res chain seq x y z
N MET A 1 -5.58 18.66 -11.19
CA MET A 1 -5.87 18.42 -9.75
C MET A 1 -4.99 19.36 -8.94
N THR A 2 -5.53 20.09 -7.95
CA THR A 2 -4.76 21.06 -7.14
C THR A 2 -3.85 20.36 -6.11
N ASN A 3 -2.85 21.05 -5.57
CA ASN A 3 -2.00 20.53 -4.48
C ASN A 3 -2.85 20.09 -3.28
N LYS A 4 -3.88 20.86 -2.93
CA LYS A 4 -4.84 20.52 -1.87
C LYS A 4 -5.53 19.17 -2.08
N ARG A 5 -6.13 18.92 -3.27
CA ARG A 5 -6.76 17.62 -3.57
C ARG A 5 -5.73 16.48 -3.52
N SER A 6 -4.48 16.74 -3.94
CA SER A 6 -3.41 15.74 -3.95
C SER A 6 -2.95 15.36 -2.53
N VAL A 7 -2.80 16.35 -1.65
CA VAL A 7 -2.43 16.14 -0.24
C VAL A 7 -3.51 15.35 0.50
N GLU A 8 -4.78 15.72 0.31
CA GLU A 8 -5.89 14.98 0.94
C GLU A 8 -5.97 13.53 0.44
N TRP A 9 -5.78 13.30 -0.86
CA TRP A 9 -5.70 11.96 -1.41
C TRP A 9 -4.54 11.16 -0.79
N ALA A 10 -3.33 11.74 -0.71
CA ALA A 10 -2.16 11.06 -0.14
C ALA A 10 -2.32 10.75 1.36
N LYS A 11 -2.85 11.71 2.15
CA LYS A 11 -3.16 11.54 3.58
C LYS A 11 -4.15 10.40 3.81
N GLN A 12 -5.17 10.28 2.96
CA GLN A 12 -6.14 9.20 3.08
C GLN A 12 -5.54 7.87 2.64
N PHE A 13 -4.79 7.84 1.55
CA PHE A 13 -4.17 6.62 1.02
C PHE A 13 -3.23 5.94 2.03
N VAL A 14 -2.40 6.70 2.77
CA VAL A 14 -1.48 6.09 3.76
C VAL A 14 -2.21 5.32 4.87
N THR A 15 -3.50 5.63 5.13
CA THR A 15 -4.31 4.92 6.15
C THR A 15 -4.61 3.46 5.83
N LEU A 16 -4.43 3.02 4.58
CA LEU A 16 -4.51 1.61 4.22
C LEU A 16 -3.49 0.73 4.97
N GLY A 17 -2.42 1.33 5.48
CA GLY A 17 -1.44 0.66 6.33
C GLY A 17 -1.76 0.67 7.83
N GLY A 18 -2.90 1.23 8.24
CA GLY A 18 -3.24 1.43 9.66
C GLY A 18 -2.53 2.61 10.32
N VAL A 19 -1.75 3.39 9.57
CA VAL A 19 -1.05 4.59 10.05
C VAL A 19 -1.71 5.86 9.52
N ALA A 20 -1.63 6.96 10.27
CA ALA A 20 -2.16 8.25 9.83
C ALA A 20 -1.12 9.35 9.99
N LEU A 21 -1.19 10.36 9.12
CA LEU A 21 -0.32 11.52 9.23
C LEU A 21 -0.55 12.20 10.59
N SER A 22 0.53 12.35 11.35
CA SER A 22 0.46 12.94 12.69
C SER A 22 0.02 14.41 12.63
N ALA A 23 -0.60 14.90 13.70
CA ALA A 23 -0.91 16.33 13.84
C ALA A 23 0.37 17.21 13.83
N HIS A 24 1.51 16.62 14.18
CA HIS A 24 2.81 17.29 14.18
C HIS A 24 3.38 17.47 12.76
N ASP A 25 3.10 16.53 11.85
CA ASP A 25 3.58 16.57 10.45
C ASP A 25 2.58 17.22 9.48
N ALA A 26 1.29 17.23 9.82
CA ALA A 26 0.24 17.85 9.01
C ALA A 26 0.56 19.28 8.51
N PRO A 27 1.11 20.20 9.33
CA PRO A 27 1.40 21.57 8.90
C PRO A 27 2.39 21.68 7.72
N LEU A 28 3.31 20.71 7.56
CA LEU A 28 4.24 20.70 6.43
C LEU A 28 3.50 20.48 5.10
N PHE A 29 2.59 19.52 5.09
CA PHE A 29 1.82 19.18 3.90
C PHE A 29 0.72 20.20 3.60
N GLU A 30 0.18 20.86 4.62
CA GLU A 30 -0.74 21.99 4.45
C GLU A 30 -0.04 23.20 3.81
N SER A 31 1.21 23.47 4.20
CA SER A 31 2.04 24.52 3.57
C SER A 31 2.34 24.21 2.10
N TYR A 32 2.66 22.95 1.77
CA TYR A 32 2.74 22.51 0.37
C TYR A 32 1.40 22.64 -0.38
N ALA A 33 0.27 22.32 0.28
CA ALA A 33 -1.06 22.44 -0.31
C ALA A 33 -1.41 23.89 -0.69
N ARG A 34 -0.92 24.88 0.06
CA ARG A 34 -1.10 26.32 -0.21
C ARG A 34 -0.08 26.88 -1.21
N GLY A 35 1.01 26.15 -1.48
CA GLY A 35 2.10 26.61 -2.34
C GLY A 35 3.21 27.36 -1.60
N ASP A 36 3.16 27.39 -0.27
CA ASP A 36 4.15 28.07 0.59
C ASP A 36 5.49 27.30 0.66
N MET A 37 5.46 26.00 0.35
CA MET A 37 6.61 25.10 0.37
C MET A 37 6.61 24.19 -0.86
N SER A 38 7.80 23.83 -1.35
CA SER A 38 7.98 22.74 -2.31
C SER A 38 8.04 21.37 -1.60
N LEU A 39 7.87 20.26 -2.33
CA LEU A 39 8.09 18.91 -1.76
C LEU A 39 9.54 18.72 -1.28
N ARG A 40 10.52 19.40 -1.90
CA ARG A 40 11.91 19.41 -1.44
C ARG A 40 12.05 20.05 -0.06
N ASP A 41 11.32 21.14 0.20
CA ASP A 41 11.32 21.82 1.49
C ASP A 41 10.64 20.96 2.57
N VAL A 42 9.54 20.28 2.21
CA VAL A 42 8.87 19.29 3.09
C VAL A 42 9.84 18.17 3.45
N ARG A 43 10.50 17.55 2.46
CA ARG A 43 11.50 16.50 2.68
C ARG A 43 12.62 16.96 3.61
N THR A 44 13.18 18.14 3.36
CA THR A 44 14.23 18.74 4.20
C THR A 44 13.75 18.95 5.64
N SER A 45 12.49 19.36 5.82
CA SER A 45 11.90 19.57 7.15
C SER A 45 11.69 18.25 7.90
N LEU A 46 11.24 17.20 7.20
CA LEU A 46 11.12 15.86 7.77
C LEU A 46 12.47 15.28 8.17
N MET A 47 13.51 15.46 7.34
CA MET A 47 14.88 15.01 7.66
C MET A 47 15.46 15.72 8.88
N LYS A 48 15.18 17.03 9.05
CA LYS A 48 15.62 17.76 10.26
C LYS A 48 14.87 17.33 11.51
N ARG A 49 13.64 16.84 11.34
CA ARG A 49 12.75 16.42 12.42
C ARG A 49 13.06 15.02 12.90
N TYR A 50 13.35 14.12 11.98
CA TYR A 50 13.69 12.73 12.23
C TYR A 50 15.16 12.51 11.86
N GLU A 51 16.04 12.46 12.86
CA GLU A 51 17.46 12.22 12.63
C GLU A 51 17.66 10.83 12.01
N ALA A 52 18.05 10.78 10.73
CA ALA A 52 18.37 9.53 10.05
C ALA A 52 19.69 8.96 10.57
N THR A 53 19.77 7.64 10.72
CA THR A 53 20.97 6.91 11.13
C THR A 53 21.63 6.23 9.93
N GLU A 54 22.85 5.73 10.10
CA GLU A 54 23.56 5.02 9.02
C GLU A 54 22.83 3.75 8.58
N ARG A 55 23.01 3.37 7.31
CA ARG A 55 22.45 2.16 6.70
C ARG A 55 22.97 0.92 7.41
N VAL A 56 22.09 0.00 7.81
CA VAL A 56 22.51 -1.26 8.43
C VAL A 56 21.85 -2.43 7.71
N LEU A 57 22.67 -3.23 6.99
CA LEU A 57 22.21 -4.41 6.26
C LEU A 57 21.48 -5.41 7.18
N LEU A 58 20.48 -6.09 6.61
CA LEU A 58 19.78 -7.18 7.30
C LEU A 58 20.76 -8.33 7.55
N ASP A 59 20.78 -8.83 8.79
CA ASP A 59 21.52 -10.04 9.15
C ASP A 59 20.59 -11.24 9.02
N GLU A 60 20.67 -11.92 7.87
CA GLU A 60 19.78 -13.03 7.52
C GLU A 60 19.91 -14.25 8.46
N ALA A 61 20.98 -14.33 9.27
CA ALA A 61 21.17 -15.38 10.25
C ALA A 61 20.32 -15.18 11.52
N LYS A 62 19.74 -13.99 11.72
CA LYS A 62 18.85 -13.71 12.86
C LYS A 62 17.47 -14.38 12.68
N ARG A 63 16.82 -14.64 13.82
CA ARG A 63 15.47 -15.26 13.89
C ARG A 63 14.42 -14.44 13.15
N ASP A 64 14.38 -13.13 13.39
CA ASP A 64 13.69 -12.16 12.53
C ASP A 64 14.71 -11.07 12.14
N PRO A 65 15.20 -11.05 10.89
CA PRO A 65 16.18 -10.05 10.46
C PRO A 65 15.59 -8.64 10.40
N TYR A 66 14.26 -8.50 10.42
CA TYR A 66 13.56 -7.24 10.21
C TYR A 66 13.34 -6.43 11.47
N VAL A 67 13.52 -6.99 12.68
CA VAL A 67 13.28 -6.27 13.94
C VAL A 67 14.58 -5.76 14.55
N VAL A 68 14.49 -4.62 15.24
CA VAL A 68 15.62 -4.08 16.01
C VAL A 68 15.90 -5.04 17.18
N GLU A 69 17.18 -5.29 17.46
CA GLU A 69 17.55 -6.20 18.53
C GLU A 69 17.04 -5.71 19.89
N GLY A 70 16.32 -6.58 20.61
CA GLY A 70 15.69 -6.24 21.89
C GLY A 70 14.36 -5.46 21.78
N SER A 71 13.77 -5.37 20.59
CA SER A 71 12.50 -4.69 20.33
C SER A 71 11.63 -5.45 19.31
N ASP A 72 10.32 -5.19 19.31
CA ASP A 72 9.39 -5.65 18.28
C ASP A 72 9.26 -4.66 17.10
N VAL A 73 9.98 -3.53 17.16
CA VAL A 73 9.96 -2.48 16.14
C VAL A 73 10.83 -2.86 14.95
N LEU A 74 10.30 -2.63 13.74
CA LEU A 74 11.02 -2.89 12.50
C LEU A 74 12.26 -2.01 12.37
N ARG A 75 13.38 -2.61 11.96
CA ARG A 75 14.60 -1.91 11.57
C ARG A 75 14.28 -0.90 10.48
N ASN A 76 14.71 0.32 10.71
CA ASN A 76 14.40 1.48 9.89
C ASN A 76 15.62 2.40 9.80
N ARG A 77 15.64 3.26 8.78
CA ARG A 77 16.73 4.19 8.47
C ARG A 77 16.88 5.35 9.47
N PHE A 78 16.02 5.39 10.49
CA PHE A 78 16.04 6.40 11.56
C PHE A 78 16.51 5.83 12.89
N GLY A 79 16.79 4.52 12.97
CA GLY A 79 17.23 3.85 14.19
C GLY A 79 16.18 3.90 15.32
N VAL A 80 14.93 4.24 15.03
CA VAL A 80 13.90 4.37 16.08
C VAL A 80 13.45 3.01 16.57
N THR A 81 13.27 2.88 17.89
CA THR A 81 12.79 1.67 18.56
C THR A 81 11.43 1.85 19.22
N ASP A 82 10.81 3.02 19.02
CA ASP A 82 9.46 3.34 19.47
C ASP A 82 8.48 3.18 18.29
N GLU A 83 7.44 2.38 18.49
CA GLU A 83 6.47 2.01 17.46
C GLU A 83 5.66 3.23 16.97
N ALA A 84 5.25 4.11 17.89
CA ALA A 84 4.46 5.30 17.55
C ALA A 84 5.28 6.31 16.73
N THR A 85 6.56 6.45 17.05
CA THR A 85 7.50 7.26 16.29
C THR A 85 7.73 6.68 14.90
N LEU A 86 7.95 5.37 14.77
CA LEU A 86 8.08 4.71 13.47
C LEU A 86 6.83 4.88 12.61
N ALA A 87 5.63 4.69 13.20
CA ALA A 87 4.36 4.88 12.50
C ALA A 87 4.18 6.33 11.99
N SER A 88 4.63 7.32 12.77
CA SER A 88 4.60 8.74 12.36
C SER A 88 5.54 9.00 11.18
N ILE A 89 6.76 8.46 11.25
CA ILE A 89 7.75 8.53 10.15
C ILE A 89 7.19 7.87 8.89
N GLU A 90 6.66 6.65 8.99
CA GLU A 90 6.07 5.92 7.87
C GLU A 90 4.93 6.71 7.21
N ALA A 91 4.03 7.29 8.01
CA ALA A 91 2.92 8.08 7.49
C ALA A 91 3.42 9.34 6.78
N ALA A 92 4.36 10.09 7.37
CA ALA A 92 4.89 11.31 6.79
C ALA A 92 5.63 11.06 5.47
N TYR A 93 6.58 10.10 5.45
CA TYR A 93 7.31 9.74 4.23
C TYR A 93 6.43 9.06 3.19
N GLY A 94 5.40 8.30 3.61
CA GLY A 94 4.38 7.77 2.72
C GLY A 94 3.60 8.86 1.99
N VAL A 95 3.15 9.90 2.70
CA VAL A 95 2.46 11.05 2.09
C VAL A 95 3.39 11.79 1.13
N LEU A 96 4.63 12.07 1.54
CA LEU A 96 5.63 12.72 0.69
C LEU A 96 5.85 11.94 -0.60
N THR A 97 6.12 10.65 -0.50
CA THR A 97 6.36 9.80 -1.67
C THR A 97 5.15 9.71 -2.57
N LEU A 98 3.95 9.55 -2.02
CA LEU A 98 2.73 9.50 -2.83
C LEU A 98 2.52 10.78 -3.64
N LEU A 99 2.92 11.94 -3.12
CA LEU A 99 2.89 13.21 -3.85
C LEU A 99 3.96 13.27 -4.96
N GLU A 100 5.15 12.73 -4.71
CA GLU A 100 6.25 12.62 -5.70
C GLU A 100 5.93 11.59 -6.81
N ALA A 101 5.37 10.43 -6.44
CA ALA A 101 5.12 9.28 -7.30
C ALA A 101 3.93 9.46 -8.27
N ARG A 102 3.15 10.55 -8.15
CA ARG A 102 2.03 10.86 -9.05
C ARG A 102 2.43 10.89 -10.52
N GLN A 103 3.66 11.30 -10.81
CA GLN A 103 4.18 11.43 -12.18
C GLN A 103 5.09 10.26 -12.57
N VAL A 104 5.34 9.34 -11.65
CA VAL A 104 6.20 8.17 -11.92
C VAL A 104 5.37 7.11 -12.62
N SER A 105 5.86 6.63 -13.76
CA SER A 105 5.32 5.45 -14.42
C SER A 105 5.99 4.20 -13.84
N PHE A 106 5.17 3.20 -13.51
CA PHE A 106 5.64 1.89 -13.09
C PHE A 106 5.25 0.87 -14.15
N LEU A 107 6.09 -0.13 -14.36
CA LEU A 107 5.74 -1.25 -15.24
C LEU A 107 4.56 -2.01 -14.65
N LEU A 108 3.63 -2.48 -15.47
CA LEU A 108 2.50 -3.29 -15.00
C LEU A 108 2.88 -4.78 -15.01
N THR A 109 3.90 -5.10 -14.24
CA THR A 109 4.49 -6.44 -14.07
C THR A 109 4.78 -6.71 -12.59
N LYS A 110 5.19 -7.92 -12.23
CA LYS A 110 5.64 -8.24 -10.85
C LYS A 110 6.77 -7.31 -10.40
N ASP A 111 7.69 -6.96 -11.29
CA ASP A 111 8.81 -6.06 -10.96
C ASP A 111 8.32 -4.65 -10.66
N GLY A 112 7.26 -4.22 -11.34
CA GLY A 112 6.57 -2.96 -11.01
C GLY A 112 5.96 -2.94 -9.61
N VAL A 113 5.53 -4.10 -9.07
CA VAL A 113 5.10 -4.19 -7.67
C VAL A 113 6.28 -3.94 -6.73
N TYR A 114 7.44 -4.50 -7.02
CA TYR A 114 8.68 -4.25 -6.28
C TYR A 114 9.13 -2.78 -6.38
N ASP A 115 9.01 -2.17 -7.56
CA ASP A 115 9.33 -0.76 -7.76
C ASP A 115 8.37 0.18 -7.02
N VAL A 116 7.07 -0.12 -6.99
CA VAL A 116 6.09 0.64 -6.19
C VAL A 116 6.46 0.54 -4.71
N HIS A 117 6.77 -0.65 -4.21
CA HIS A 117 7.16 -0.82 -2.81
C HIS A 117 8.45 -0.06 -2.50
N ARG A 118 9.46 -0.14 -3.37
CA ARG A 118 10.70 0.62 -3.23
C ARG A 118 10.40 2.11 -3.15
N ALA A 119 9.60 2.63 -4.08
CA ALA A 119 9.22 4.04 -4.07
C ALA A 119 8.61 4.44 -2.72
N LEU A 120 7.57 3.71 -2.27
CA LEU A 120 6.81 4.02 -1.04
C LEU A 120 7.61 3.93 0.25
N PHE A 121 8.65 3.08 0.30
CA PHE A 121 9.30 2.70 1.56
C PHE A 121 10.81 2.93 1.61
N GLN A 122 11.48 3.29 0.52
CA GLN A 122 12.95 3.45 0.48
C GLN A 122 13.50 4.47 1.47
N ASP A 123 12.71 5.50 1.83
CA ASP A 123 13.12 6.49 2.81
C ASP A 123 13.07 5.97 4.25
N VAL A 124 12.32 4.88 4.49
CA VAL A 124 12.10 4.33 5.85
C VAL A 124 12.82 3.00 6.06
N TYR A 125 12.85 2.13 5.06
CA TYR A 125 13.35 0.76 5.19
C TYR A 125 14.46 0.44 4.18
N ASP A 126 15.53 -0.19 4.66
CA ASP A 126 16.65 -0.62 3.81
C ASP A 126 16.32 -1.77 2.86
N TRP A 127 15.23 -2.50 3.15
CA TRP A 127 14.71 -3.62 2.39
C TRP A 127 13.54 -3.22 1.46
N ALA A 128 13.31 -1.92 1.26
CA ALA A 128 12.23 -1.46 0.41
C ALA A 128 12.36 -1.97 -1.04
N GLY A 129 11.37 -2.73 -1.49
CA GLY A 129 11.34 -3.34 -2.82
C GLY A 129 11.85 -4.77 -2.85
N GLU A 130 12.38 -5.27 -1.73
CA GLU A 130 12.87 -6.63 -1.61
C GLU A 130 11.76 -7.57 -1.11
N PRO A 131 11.62 -8.78 -1.69
CA PRO A 131 10.69 -9.77 -1.18
C PRO A 131 11.05 -10.20 0.24
N ARG A 132 10.04 -10.66 0.99
CA ARG A 132 10.24 -11.14 2.36
C ARG A 132 11.13 -12.38 2.40
N LEU A 133 11.96 -12.47 3.43
CA LEU A 133 12.89 -13.58 3.64
C LEU A 133 12.29 -14.76 4.41
N ARG A 134 11.07 -14.61 4.96
CA ARG A 134 10.40 -15.59 5.83
C ARG A 134 8.89 -15.62 5.60
N ASN A 135 8.23 -16.69 6.01
CA ASN A 135 6.77 -16.74 6.10
C ASN A 135 6.25 -15.74 7.13
N VAL A 136 5.11 -15.13 6.82
CA VAL A 136 4.48 -14.08 7.63
C VAL A 136 3.21 -14.65 8.23
N TYR A 137 2.98 -14.33 9.50
CA TYR A 137 1.74 -14.59 10.20
C TYR A 137 1.24 -13.25 10.72
N LYS A 138 0.00 -12.89 10.38
CA LYS A 138 -0.65 -11.66 10.86
C LYS A 138 -1.98 -12.03 11.50
N ALA A 139 -2.12 -11.74 12.79
CA ALA A 139 -3.37 -11.97 13.49
C ALA A 139 -4.47 -11.08 12.89
N GLU A 140 -5.53 -11.70 12.36
CA GLU A 140 -6.67 -10.99 11.80
C GLU A 140 -7.86 -11.05 12.75
N ARG A 141 -8.41 -9.89 13.11
CA ARG A 141 -9.53 -9.78 14.05
C ARG A 141 -10.76 -10.56 13.61
N VAL A 142 -11.10 -10.49 12.32
CA VAL A 142 -12.24 -11.22 11.73
C VAL A 142 -12.05 -12.73 11.69
N LEU A 143 -10.83 -13.22 11.90
CA LEU A 143 -10.52 -14.64 12.02
C LEU A 143 -10.24 -15.05 13.48
N GLY A 144 -10.65 -14.24 14.47
CA GLY A 144 -10.40 -14.54 15.88
C GLY A 144 -8.92 -14.57 16.25
N GLY A 145 -8.07 -13.82 15.54
CA GLY A 145 -6.63 -13.77 15.77
C GLY A 145 -5.81 -14.77 14.94
N MET A 146 -6.46 -15.61 14.12
CA MET A 146 -5.76 -16.44 13.12
C MET A 146 -5.23 -15.59 11.96
N SER A 147 -4.25 -16.13 11.24
CA SER A 147 -3.70 -15.50 10.04
C SER A 147 -4.40 -15.98 8.78
N VAL A 148 -4.40 -15.14 7.76
CA VAL A 148 -4.58 -15.59 6.37
C VAL A 148 -3.40 -16.50 6.00
N ASP A 149 -3.68 -17.53 5.19
CA ASP A 149 -2.67 -18.37 4.56
C ASP A 149 -2.05 -17.63 3.37
N TYR A 150 -0.99 -16.87 3.67
CA TYR A 150 -0.20 -16.21 2.63
C TYR A 150 0.66 -17.21 1.85
N ALA A 151 1.12 -16.83 0.65
CA ALA A 151 2.00 -17.69 -0.15
C ALA A 151 3.22 -18.18 0.65
N ASP A 152 3.77 -19.35 0.33
CA ASP A 152 5.04 -19.75 0.93
C ASP A 152 6.20 -18.89 0.37
N VAL A 153 7.16 -18.53 1.23
CA VAL A 153 8.32 -17.71 0.86
C VAL A 153 9.10 -18.29 -0.33
N THR A 154 9.14 -19.62 -0.47
CA THR A 154 9.88 -20.30 -1.54
C THR A 154 9.28 -20.10 -2.92
N VAL A 155 8.01 -19.67 -3.01
CA VAL A 155 7.27 -19.50 -4.28
C VAL A 155 6.69 -18.09 -4.43
N VAL A 156 7.06 -17.16 -3.55
CA VAL A 156 6.44 -15.83 -3.48
C VAL A 156 6.57 -15.04 -4.79
N ASP A 157 7.72 -15.13 -5.46
CA ASP A 157 7.99 -14.43 -6.71
C ASP A 157 7.15 -14.98 -7.87
N GLU A 158 7.10 -16.31 -8.00
CA GLU A 158 6.28 -16.97 -9.03
C GLU A 158 4.79 -16.77 -8.79
N ALA A 159 4.35 -16.81 -7.52
CA ALA A 159 2.97 -16.56 -7.14
C ALA A 159 2.55 -15.12 -7.48
N LEU A 160 3.43 -14.15 -7.21
CA LEU A 160 3.20 -12.74 -7.56
C LEU A 160 3.08 -12.54 -9.07
N ASP A 161 3.97 -13.14 -9.86
CA ASP A 161 3.92 -13.06 -11.33
C ASP A 161 2.58 -13.56 -11.87
N ARG A 162 2.15 -14.75 -11.43
CA ARG A 162 0.87 -15.33 -11.86
C ARG A 162 -0.31 -14.45 -11.47
N ALA A 163 -0.35 -13.96 -10.23
CA ALA A 163 -1.44 -13.14 -9.73
C ALA A 163 -1.52 -11.78 -10.46
N VAL A 164 -0.38 -11.12 -10.67
CA VAL A 164 -0.30 -9.86 -11.42
C VAL A 164 -0.77 -10.04 -12.87
N ARG A 165 -0.35 -11.12 -13.55
CA ARG A 165 -0.81 -11.41 -14.91
C ARG A 165 -2.34 -11.58 -15.00
N ARG A 166 -2.97 -12.17 -13.99
CA ARG A 166 -4.45 -12.25 -13.92
C ARG A 166 -5.06 -10.87 -13.71
N LEU A 167 -4.53 -10.07 -12.80
CA LEU A 167 -5.04 -8.72 -12.52
C LEU A 167 -5.02 -7.79 -13.75
N ILE A 168 -3.98 -7.91 -14.59
CA ILE A 168 -3.85 -7.10 -15.81
C ILE A 168 -4.64 -7.64 -17.02
N VAL A 169 -5.18 -8.86 -16.95
CA VAL A 169 -5.89 -9.49 -18.09
C VAL A 169 -7.36 -9.75 -17.78
N ASP A 170 -7.65 -10.51 -16.72
CA ASP A 170 -8.93 -11.16 -16.52
C ASP A 170 -10.09 -10.17 -16.38
N PRO A 171 -10.01 -9.12 -15.53
CA PRO A 171 -11.13 -8.19 -15.35
C PRO A 171 -11.52 -7.46 -16.64
N TRP A 172 -10.54 -7.26 -17.52
CA TRP A 172 -10.67 -6.42 -18.70
C TRP A 172 -11.23 -7.18 -19.92
N ARG A 173 -11.43 -8.50 -19.79
CA ARG A 173 -12.19 -9.30 -20.75
C ARG A 173 -13.70 -9.17 -20.54
N GLU A 174 -14.12 -8.70 -19.36
CA GLU A 174 -15.51 -8.56 -18.99
C GLU A 174 -16.18 -7.34 -19.64
N THR A 175 -17.39 -7.55 -20.12
CA THR A 175 -18.17 -6.54 -20.87
C THR A 175 -19.10 -5.71 -19.99
N THR A 176 -19.44 -6.20 -18.79
CA THR A 176 -20.30 -5.47 -17.85
C THR A 176 -19.48 -4.92 -16.69
N ARG A 177 -19.85 -3.72 -16.19
CA ARG A 177 -19.23 -3.10 -15.01
C ARG A 177 -19.22 -4.06 -13.82
N ARG A 178 -20.35 -4.72 -13.55
CA ARG A 178 -20.49 -5.69 -12.46
C ARG A 178 -19.51 -6.85 -12.59
N ALA A 179 -19.49 -7.56 -13.72
CA ALA A 179 -18.60 -8.70 -13.92
C ALA A 179 -17.12 -8.29 -13.88
N ARG A 180 -16.81 -7.09 -14.37
CA ARG A 180 -15.46 -6.49 -14.28
C ARG A 180 -15.03 -6.24 -12.84
N ILE A 181 -15.89 -5.63 -12.02
CA ILE A 181 -15.60 -5.39 -10.60
C ILE A 181 -15.45 -6.71 -9.84
N GLU A 182 -16.36 -7.66 -10.05
CA GLU A 182 -16.27 -8.99 -9.44
C GLU A 182 -14.93 -9.65 -9.81
N THR A 183 -14.57 -9.68 -11.09
CA THR A 183 -13.30 -10.30 -11.54
C THR A 183 -12.07 -9.53 -11.06
N PHE A 184 -12.12 -8.19 -11.02
CA PHE A 184 -11.06 -7.36 -10.46
C PHE A 184 -10.86 -7.63 -8.97
N ALA A 185 -11.95 -7.72 -8.20
CA ALA A 185 -11.91 -8.05 -6.78
C ALA A 185 -11.23 -9.40 -6.56
N ARG A 186 -11.59 -10.42 -7.36
CA ARG A 186 -10.95 -11.74 -7.29
C ARG A 186 -9.45 -11.66 -7.57
N ALA A 187 -9.05 -11.05 -8.68
CA ALA A 187 -7.65 -10.97 -9.07
C ALA A 187 -6.83 -10.10 -8.09
N PHE A 188 -7.44 -9.05 -7.52
CA PHE A 188 -6.79 -8.20 -6.53
C PHE A 188 -6.57 -8.95 -5.21
N VAL A 189 -7.54 -9.73 -4.76
CA VAL A 189 -7.40 -10.60 -3.57
C VAL A 189 -6.31 -11.64 -3.78
N ASP A 190 -6.24 -12.25 -4.98
CA ASP A 190 -5.15 -13.18 -5.33
C ASP A 190 -3.78 -12.50 -5.17
N VAL A 191 -3.61 -11.29 -5.71
CA VAL A 191 -2.37 -10.49 -5.56
C VAL A 191 -2.09 -10.16 -4.09
N TRP A 192 -3.11 -9.72 -3.34
CA TRP A 192 -2.97 -9.36 -1.93
C TRP A 192 -2.55 -10.53 -1.04
N THR A 193 -3.08 -11.72 -1.33
CA THR A 193 -2.80 -12.95 -0.58
C THR A 193 -1.37 -13.48 -0.81
N VAL A 194 -0.70 -13.08 -1.90
CA VAL A 194 0.73 -13.40 -2.09
C VAL A 194 1.58 -12.80 -0.96
N HIS A 195 1.23 -11.59 -0.51
CA HIS A 195 1.89 -10.87 0.59
C HIS A 195 3.43 -10.85 0.45
N PRO A 196 3.97 -10.28 -0.65
CA PRO A 196 5.37 -10.45 -1.02
C PRO A 196 6.38 -9.74 -0.11
N PHE A 197 5.96 -8.76 0.69
CA PHE A 197 6.85 -7.94 1.53
C PHE A 197 6.68 -8.24 3.03
N ARG A 198 7.67 -7.82 3.84
CA ARG A 198 7.58 -7.93 5.31
C ARG A 198 6.52 -7.02 5.91
N GLU A 199 6.40 -5.80 5.40
CA GLU A 199 5.38 -4.81 5.75
C GLU A 199 5.11 -3.94 4.51
N GLY A 200 3.97 -3.23 4.46
CA GLY A 200 3.64 -2.34 3.36
C GLY A 200 2.83 -2.96 2.22
N ASN A 201 2.40 -4.23 2.38
CA ASN A 201 1.68 -4.99 1.35
C ASN A 201 0.38 -4.31 0.91
N THR A 202 -0.54 -3.97 1.82
CA THR A 202 -1.84 -3.37 1.44
C THR A 202 -1.65 -2.05 0.69
N ARG A 203 -0.75 -1.18 1.16
CA ARG A 203 -0.46 0.12 0.51
C ARG A 203 0.11 -0.08 -0.91
N THR A 204 1.12 -0.93 -1.04
CA THR A 204 1.78 -1.22 -2.31
C THR A 204 0.82 -1.85 -3.32
N LEU A 205 0.16 -2.94 -2.93
CA LEU A 205 -0.67 -3.72 -3.85
C LEU A 205 -1.93 -2.97 -4.24
N THR A 206 -2.52 -2.18 -3.34
CA THR A 206 -3.64 -1.29 -3.70
C THR A 206 -3.20 -0.19 -4.66
N PHE A 207 -2.01 0.40 -4.46
CA PHE A 207 -1.49 1.41 -5.38
C PHE A 207 -1.24 0.80 -6.76
N PHE A 208 -0.60 -0.37 -6.82
CA PHE A 208 -0.38 -1.09 -8.06
C PHE A 208 -1.69 -1.43 -8.78
N ALA A 209 -2.67 -1.98 -8.06
CA ALA A 209 -3.99 -2.31 -8.61
C ALA A 209 -4.72 -1.07 -9.15
N TYR A 210 -4.59 0.08 -8.49
CA TYR A 210 -5.08 1.35 -9.02
C TYR A 210 -4.37 1.72 -10.33
N ARG A 211 -3.04 1.58 -10.42
CA ARG A 211 -2.32 1.86 -11.67
C ARG A 211 -2.74 0.92 -12.81
N VAL A 212 -3.01 -0.35 -12.52
CA VAL A 212 -3.59 -1.28 -13.49
C VAL A 212 -4.96 -0.78 -13.94
N ALA A 213 -5.88 -0.49 -13.02
CA ALA A 213 -7.21 0.01 -13.37
C ALA A 213 -7.17 1.30 -14.21
N ALA A 214 -6.30 2.24 -13.85
CA ALA A 214 -6.12 3.49 -14.56
C ALA A 214 -5.64 3.28 -16.01
N SER A 215 -4.79 2.27 -16.25
CA SER A 215 -4.35 1.91 -17.61
C SER A 215 -5.47 1.39 -18.52
N HIS A 216 -6.58 0.95 -17.92
CA HIS A 216 -7.81 0.51 -18.61
C HIS A 216 -8.94 1.55 -18.54
N GLY A 217 -8.63 2.81 -18.21
CA GLY A 217 -9.62 3.90 -18.18
C GLY A 217 -10.54 3.88 -16.96
N VAL A 218 -10.15 3.18 -15.89
CA VAL A 218 -10.90 3.10 -14.64
C VAL A 218 -10.15 3.81 -13.52
N THR A 219 -10.81 4.75 -12.86
CA THR A 219 -10.33 5.38 -11.64
C THR A 219 -10.94 4.70 -10.43
N ILE A 220 -10.08 4.26 -9.51
CA ILE A 220 -10.50 3.77 -8.20
C ILE A 220 -10.26 4.90 -7.18
N ASP A 221 -11.33 5.43 -6.60
CA ASP A 221 -11.21 6.46 -5.58
C ASP A 221 -10.79 5.85 -4.23
N ALA A 222 -9.47 5.85 -4.00
CA ALA A 222 -8.89 5.36 -2.76
C ALA A 222 -9.46 6.04 -1.51
N ARG A 223 -10.04 7.24 -1.61
CA ARG A 223 -10.71 7.93 -0.49
C ARG A 223 -11.90 7.13 0.02
N LEU A 224 -12.61 6.43 -0.87
CA LEU A 224 -13.78 5.62 -0.51
C LEU A 224 -13.35 4.29 0.12
N LEU A 225 -12.29 3.66 -0.39
CA LEU A 225 -11.69 2.48 0.24
C LEU A 225 -11.10 2.79 1.64
N THR A 226 -10.55 3.99 1.81
CA THR A 226 -9.88 4.44 3.03
C THR A 226 -10.81 5.09 4.06
N ARG A 227 -12.08 5.32 3.75
CA ARG A 227 -13.08 5.77 4.75
C ARG A 227 -13.17 4.84 5.94
N ARG A 228 -12.97 3.54 5.69
CA ARG A 228 -12.99 2.48 6.70
C ARG A 228 -11.83 1.51 6.41
N PRO A 229 -10.58 1.91 6.66
CA PRO A 229 -9.41 1.13 6.22
C PRO A 229 -9.35 -0.25 6.90
N VAL A 230 -9.83 -0.33 8.15
CA VAL A 230 -10.02 -1.61 8.85
C VAL A 230 -11.03 -2.51 8.13
N HIS A 231 -12.17 -1.96 7.68
CA HIS A 231 -13.17 -2.74 6.97
C HIS A 231 -12.67 -3.19 5.60
N PHE A 232 -11.88 -2.37 4.90
CA PHE A 232 -11.25 -2.77 3.65
C PHE A 232 -10.26 -3.92 3.85
N ARG A 233 -9.41 -3.86 4.90
CA ARG A 233 -8.54 -4.99 5.25
C ARG A 233 -9.36 -6.24 5.58
N GLU A 234 -10.37 -6.11 6.42
CA GLU A 234 -11.23 -7.22 6.82
C GLU A 234 -11.95 -7.86 5.61
N ALA A 235 -12.39 -7.05 4.65
CA ALA A 235 -12.98 -7.51 3.40
C ALA A 235 -11.98 -8.32 2.55
N LEU A 236 -10.70 -7.90 2.49
CA LEU A 236 -9.64 -8.66 1.82
C LEU A 236 -9.36 -9.99 2.53
N VAL A 237 -9.34 -9.98 3.86
CA VAL A 237 -9.14 -11.18 4.68
C VAL A 237 -10.23 -12.21 4.41
N VAL A 238 -11.51 -11.85 4.54
CA VAL A 238 -12.60 -12.81 4.34
C VAL A 238 -12.71 -13.28 2.88
N ALA A 239 -12.33 -12.44 1.92
CA ALA A 239 -12.28 -12.82 0.51
C ALA A 239 -11.12 -13.77 0.16
N SER A 240 -10.10 -13.88 1.02
CA SER A 240 -8.91 -14.72 0.81
C SER A 240 -9.03 -16.15 1.33
N LEU A 241 -10.13 -16.52 1.98
CA LEU A 241 -10.30 -17.80 2.70
C LEU A 241 -10.60 -19.02 1.80
N GLY A 242 -10.03 -19.08 0.60
CA GLY A 242 -10.16 -20.22 -0.31
C GLY A 242 -11.62 -20.55 -0.64
N GLU A 243 -12.06 -21.77 -0.31
CA GLU A 243 -13.44 -22.22 -0.53
C GLU A 243 -14.48 -21.50 0.35
N TYR A 244 -14.05 -20.91 1.47
CA TYR A 244 -14.89 -20.14 2.38
C TYR A 244 -14.88 -18.64 2.07
N ALA A 245 -14.34 -18.24 0.91
CA ALA A 245 -14.16 -16.83 0.57
C ALA A 245 -15.49 -16.08 0.47
N GLU A 246 -15.66 -15.05 1.31
CA GLU A 246 -16.75 -14.08 1.21
C GLU A 246 -16.31 -12.87 0.41
N ARG A 247 -16.66 -12.82 -0.88
CA ARG A 247 -16.19 -11.76 -1.80
C ARG A 247 -17.08 -10.52 -1.84
N GLY A 248 -18.34 -10.64 -1.43
CA GLY A 248 -19.32 -9.55 -1.44
C GLY A 248 -18.84 -8.25 -0.75
N PRO A 249 -18.19 -8.30 0.43
CA PRO A 249 -17.69 -7.11 1.10
C PRO A 249 -16.65 -6.32 0.28
N VAL A 250 -15.67 -6.99 -0.33
CA VAL A 250 -14.63 -6.32 -1.13
C VAL A 250 -15.20 -5.85 -2.46
N GLU A 251 -16.10 -6.62 -3.08
CA GLU A 251 -16.82 -6.23 -4.29
C GLU A 251 -17.64 -4.96 -4.07
N ALA A 252 -18.37 -4.85 -2.96
CA ALA A 252 -19.16 -3.66 -2.63
C ALA A 252 -18.29 -2.41 -2.39
N LEU A 253 -17.16 -2.55 -1.70
CA LEU A 253 -16.22 -1.44 -1.48
C LEU A 253 -15.59 -0.97 -2.80
N LEU A 254 -15.24 -1.91 -3.67
CA LEU A 254 -14.73 -1.58 -5.01
C LEU A 254 -15.82 -0.94 -5.86
N ASP A 255 -17.06 -1.43 -5.80
CA ASP A 255 -18.20 -0.86 -6.51
C ASP A 255 -18.46 0.61 -6.16
N GLU A 256 -18.40 0.96 -4.87
CA GLU A 256 -18.49 2.36 -4.41
C GLU A 256 -17.32 3.20 -4.94
N ALA A 257 -16.11 2.61 -5.00
CA ALA A 257 -14.90 3.30 -5.39
C ALA A 257 -14.63 3.35 -6.91
N TRP A 258 -15.45 2.68 -7.74
CA TRP A 258 -15.14 2.43 -9.16
C TRP A 258 -15.81 3.42 -10.10
N PHE A 259 -14.99 4.23 -10.78
CA PHE A 259 -15.41 5.23 -11.75
C PHE A 259 -14.76 4.99 -13.11
N GLU A 260 -15.56 4.89 -14.16
CA GLU A 260 -15.06 4.78 -15.54
C GLU A 260 -14.80 6.19 -16.10
N ALA A 261 -13.88 6.34 -17.06
CA ALA A 261 -13.41 7.65 -17.53
C ALA A 261 -14.52 8.65 -17.91
N ASP A 262 -15.68 8.15 -18.39
CA ASP A 262 -16.82 8.99 -18.79
C ASP A 262 -17.64 9.54 -17.60
N SER A 263 -17.53 8.98 -16.39
CA SER A 263 -18.26 9.45 -15.21
C SER A 263 -17.47 10.44 -14.35
N TYR A 264 -16.14 10.44 -14.41
CA TYR A 264 -15.30 11.26 -13.53
C TYR A 264 -15.31 12.76 -13.88
N LEU A 265 -15.56 13.11 -15.14
CA LEU A 265 -15.63 14.52 -15.60
C LEU A 265 -16.96 15.21 -15.28
N ASN A 266 -18.01 14.45 -14.95
CA ASN A 266 -19.33 14.99 -14.66
C ASN A 266 -19.53 15.33 -13.17
N GLU A 267 -18.60 14.93 -12.29
CA GLU A 267 -18.65 15.20 -10.85
C GLU A 267 -17.41 15.95 -10.30
N SER A 268 -16.49 16.39 -11.17
CA SER A 268 -15.18 16.96 -10.79
C SER A 268 -15.09 18.47 -10.67
#